data_AF-A0A401YYH7-F1
#
_entry.id   AF-A0A401YYH7-F1
#
_cell.length_a   1.000
_cell.length_b   1.000
_cell.length_c   1.000
_cell.angle_alpha   90.00
_cell.angle_beta   90.00
_cell.angle_gamma   90.00
#
_symmetry.space_group_name_H-M   'P 1'
#
loop_
_entity.id
_entity.type
_entity.pdbx_description
1 polymer ?
#
loop_
_entity_poly.entity_id
_entity_poly.type
_entity_poly.pdbx_seq_one_letter_code
_entity_poly.pdbx_strand_id
1 'polypeptide(L)'
;MGKIGDGLDQAAQHVLTRKPPQSTRARVRFLMSKHGNRTRAVAQLLGGSQRTVERYLKGDRKNPPRPVNARIDAEVRRLWQPQIRRRAE
;
A
#
# COMPACT_ATOMS: atom_id res chain seq x y z
N MET A 1 6.67 14.17 19.82
CA MET A 1 5.42 14.55 19.12
C MET A 1 5.21 13.63 17.93
N GLY A 2 4.03 13.02 17.81
CA GLY A 2 3.66 12.14 16.68
C GLY A 2 2.88 10.89 17.08
N LYS A 3 1.79 11.04 17.85
CA LYS A 3 0.83 9.97 18.15
C LYS A 3 0.05 9.63 16.87
N ILE A 4 0.43 8.58 16.15
CA ILE A 4 -0.40 7.99 15.10
C ILE A 4 -0.19 6.47 15.14
N GLY A 5 -0.71 5.83 16.19
CA GLY A 5 -0.60 4.38 16.40
C GLY A 5 -1.85 3.58 16.07
N ASP A 6 -3.05 4.19 16.02
CA ASP A 6 -4.24 3.41 16.39
C ASP A 6 -5.40 3.38 15.37
N GLY A 7 -5.12 3.59 14.08
CA GLY A 7 -6.19 3.72 13.07
C GLY A 7 -6.08 2.83 11.82
N LEU A 8 -5.10 1.93 11.76
CA LEU A 8 -4.77 1.19 10.53
C LEU A 8 -5.21 -0.28 10.54
N ASP A 9 -5.66 -0.82 11.68
CA ASP A 9 -5.78 -2.27 11.88
C ASP A 9 -7.09 -2.89 11.35
N GLN A 10 -8.15 -2.11 11.13
CA GLN A 10 -9.49 -2.64 10.86
C GLN A 10 -9.76 -3.10 9.42
N ALA A 11 -8.80 -3.00 8.49
CA ALA A 11 -9.02 -3.31 7.07
C ALA A 11 -8.26 -4.54 6.54
N ALA A 12 -7.50 -5.24 7.39
CA ALA A 12 -6.63 -6.34 6.95
C ALA A 12 -7.36 -7.70 6.79
N GLN A 13 -8.58 -7.86 7.30
CA GLN A 13 -9.21 -9.19 7.42
C GLN A 13 -10.04 -9.68 6.20
N HIS A 14 -10.02 -8.99 5.04
CA HIS A 14 -10.83 -9.40 3.87
C HIS A 14 -10.08 -9.45 2.52
N VAL A 15 -8.77 -9.66 2.52
CA VAL A 15 -7.92 -9.56 1.30
C VAL A 15 -7.44 -10.92 0.78
N LEU A 16 -8.33 -11.91 0.75
CA LEU A 16 -8.00 -13.20 0.11
C LEU A 16 -8.87 -13.52 -1.12
N THR A 17 -9.92 -12.74 -1.41
CA THR A 17 -10.82 -13.05 -2.54
C THR A 17 -11.57 -11.86 -3.14
N ARG A 18 -10.96 -10.67 -3.23
CA ARG A 18 -11.61 -9.48 -3.84
C ARG A 18 -10.68 -8.75 -4.79
N LYS A 19 -11.25 -8.05 -5.79
CA LYS A 19 -10.54 -7.29 -6.84
C LYS A 19 -9.33 -6.50 -6.27
N PRO A 20 -8.21 -6.36 -7.01
CA PRO A 20 -7.03 -5.65 -6.55
C PRO A 20 -7.38 -4.21 -6.13
N PRO A 21 -6.70 -3.66 -5.12
CA PRO A 21 -7.02 -2.33 -4.59
C PRO A 21 -6.89 -1.25 -5.67
N GLN A 22 -8.00 -0.58 -5.97
CA GLN A 22 -8.06 0.39 -7.07
C GLN A 22 -7.58 1.79 -6.66
N SER A 23 -7.90 2.22 -5.44
CA SER A 23 -7.56 3.56 -4.95
C SER A 23 -6.13 3.64 -4.39
N THR A 24 -5.46 4.79 -4.55
CA THR A 24 -4.13 5.07 -3.98
C THR A 24 -4.05 4.71 -2.49
N ARG A 25 -5.06 5.11 -1.70
CA ARG A 25 -5.15 4.81 -0.26
C ARG A 25 -5.16 3.30 0.01
N ALA A 26 -5.94 2.55 -0.76
CA ALA A 26 -6.08 1.10 -0.59
C ALA A 26 -4.79 0.37 -0.99
N ARG A 27 -4.14 0.82 -2.07
CA ARG A 27 -2.83 0.31 -2.52
C ARG A 27 -1.74 0.54 -1.48
N VAL A 28 -1.64 1.75 -0.94
CA VAL A 28 -0.65 2.07 0.10
C VAL A 28 -0.93 1.30 1.40
N ARG A 29 -2.19 1.13 1.80
CA ARG A 29 -2.57 0.27 2.95
C ARG A 29 -2.17 -1.18 2.73
N PHE A 30 -2.38 -1.72 1.54
CA PHE A 30 -1.96 -3.07 1.19
C PHE A 30 -0.44 -3.24 1.32
N LEU A 31 0.34 -2.30 0.76
CA LEU A 31 1.80 -2.31 0.92
C LEU A 31 2.21 -2.25 2.39
N MET A 32 1.57 -1.42 3.20
CA MET A 32 1.84 -1.37 4.65
C MET A 32 1.60 -2.71 5.33
N SER A 33 0.47 -3.36 5.05
CA SER A 33 0.16 -4.68 5.62
C SER A 33 1.23 -5.72 5.25
N LYS A 34 1.78 -5.66 4.02
CA LYS A 34 2.86 -6.56 3.59
C LYS A 34 4.23 -6.22 4.18
N HIS A 35 4.44 -4.99 4.68
CA HIS A 35 5.69 -4.52 5.28
C HIS A 35 5.57 -4.29 6.81
N GLY A 36 4.68 -5.03 7.49
CA GLY A 36 4.55 -4.99 8.95
C GLY A 36 4.07 -3.64 9.49
N ASN A 37 3.21 -2.95 8.74
CA ASN A 37 2.62 -1.64 9.05
C ASN A 37 3.65 -0.51 9.25
N ARG A 38 4.85 -0.61 8.67
CA ARG A 38 5.90 0.42 8.77
C ARG A 38 5.84 1.42 7.61
N THR A 39 5.45 2.66 7.89
CA THR A 39 5.44 3.76 6.91
C THR A 39 6.82 4.05 6.33
N ARG A 40 7.89 3.87 7.12
CA ARG A 40 9.28 4.04 6.66
C ARG A 40 9.67 3.05 5.55
N ALA A 41 9.28 1.79 5.68
CA ALA A 41 9.58 0.77 4.69
C ALA A 41 8.87 1.07 3.35
N VAL A 42 7.59 1.43 3.42
CA VAL A 42 6.81 1.82 2.24
C VAL A 42 7.36 3.11 1.61
N ALA A 43 7.79 4.07 2.42
CA ALA A 43 8.40 5.31 1.92
C ALA A 43 9.69 5.06 1.14
N GLN A 44 10.57 4.20 1.65
CA GLN A 44 11.81 3.82 0.96
C GLN A 44 11.51 3.10 -0.36
N LEU A 45 10.56 2.17 -0.34
CA LEU A 45 10.14 1.39 -1.52
C LEU A 45 9.53 2.27 -2.62
N LEU A 46 8.77 3.30 -2.26
CA LEU A 46 8.22 4.26 -3.20
C LEU A 46 9.20 5.37 -3.60
N GLY A 47 10.34 5.48 -2.92
CA GLY A 47 11.33 6.56 -3.10
C GLY A 47 10.79 7.93 -2.67
N GLY A 48 10.07 7.99 -1.55
CA GLY A 48 9.48 9.19 -0.99
C GLY A 48 9.67 9.33 0.53
N SER A 49 9.00 10.30 1.13
CA SER A 49 9.02 10.54 2.58
C SER A 49 7.85 9.84 3.29
N GLN A 50 8.04 9.47 4.57
CA GLN A 50 6.99 8.92 5.44
C GLN A 50 5.74 9.81 5.46
N ARG A 51 5.92 11.14 5.51
CA ARG A 51 4.82 12.12 5.50
C ARG A 51 4.00 12.08 4.21
N THR A 52 4.61 11.69 3.09
CA THR A 52 3.91 11.52 1.82
C THR A 52 3.05 10.26 1.84
N VAL A 53 3.57 9.17 2.41
CA VAL A 53 2.82 7.91 2.63
C VAL A 53 1.64 8.15 3.57
N GLU A 54 1.85 8.86 4.68
CA GLU A 54 0.79 9.21 5.63
C GLU A 54 -0.33 10.06 4.98
N ARG A 55 0.02 11.02 4.11
CA ARG A 55 -0.98 11.80 3.36
C ARG A 55 -1.80 10.93 2.40
N TYR A 56 -1.22 9.90 1.80
CA TYR A 56 -1.99 8.93 1.00
C TYR A 56 -2.93 8.09 1.87
N LEU A 57 -2.52 7.73 3.09
CA LEU A 57 -3.34 6.97 4.04
C LEU A 57 -4.50 7.78 4.62
N LYS A 58 -4.27 9.07 4.89
CA LYS A 58 -5.30 10.01 5.34
C LYS A 58 -6.27 10.40 4.23
N GLY A 59 -5.82 10.33 2.97
CA GLY A 59 -6.61 10.73 1.81
C GLY A 59 -6.47 12.21 1.44
N ASP A 60 -5.58 12.93 2.12
CA ASP A 60 -5.21 14.33 1.82
C ASP A 60 -4.64 14.48 0.41
N ARG A 61 -3.96 13.43 -0.08
CA ARG A 61 -3.45 13.37 -1.45
C ARG A 61 -4.06 12.18 -2.17
N LYS A 62 -4.99 12.44 -3.10
CA LYS A 62 -5.65 11.38 -3.88
C LYS A 62 -4.86 11.00 -5.13
N ASN A 63 -4.19 11.99 -5.73
CA ASN A 63 -3.44 11.87 -6.97
C ASN A 63 -1.92 11.94 -6.72
N PRO A 64 -1.24 10.79 -6.57
CA PRO A 64 0.21 10.76 -6.55
C PRO A 64 0.78 11.21 -7.91
N PRO A 65 2.00 11.78 -7.95
CA PRO A 65 2.70 12.00 -9.20
C PRO A 65 2.79 10.70 -10.01
N ARG A 66 2.69 10.78 -11.34
CA ARG A 66 2.82 9.64 -12.26
C ARG A 66 3.94 8.63 -11.89
N PRO A 67 5.19 9.04 -11.59
CA PRO A 67 6.24 8.07 -11.26
C PRO A 67 5.98 7.33 -9.94
N VAL A 68 5.42 8.01 -8.94
CA VAL A 68 5.06 7.39 -7.66
C VAL A 68 3.89 6.43 -7.85
N ASN A 69 2.89 6.81 -8.66
CA ASN A 69 1.75 5.95 -8.94
C ASN A 69 2.20 4.65 -9.64
N ALA A 70 3.08 4.75 -10.62
CA ALA A 70 3.63 3.59 -11.33
C ALA A 70 4.37 2.64 -10.38
N ARG A 71 5.17 3.17 -9.44
CA ARG A 71 5.85 2.36 -8.41
C ARG A 71 4.87 1.67 -7.46
N ILE A 72 3.86 2.40 -6.98
CA ILE A 72 2.79 1.82 -6.15
C ILE A 72 2.12 0.66 -6.91
N ASP A 73 1.76 0.87 -8.18
CA ASP A 73 1.09 -0.13 -9.00
C ASP A 73 1.95 -1.38 -9.23
N ALA A 74 3.24 -1.19 -9.57
CA ALA A 74 4.18 -2.28 -9.77
C ALA A 74 4.34 -3.14 -8.51
N GLU A 75 4.48 -2.51 -7.35
CA GLU A 75 4.71 -3.23 -6.10
C GLU A 75 3.45 -3.89 -5.56
N VAL A 76 2.29 -3.25 -5.74
CA VAL A 76 1.01 -3.90 -5.49
C VAL A 76 0.86 -5.13 -6.38
N ARG A 77 1.13 -5.04 -7.69
CA ARG A 77 1.03 -6.20 -8.60
C ARG A 77 1.97 -7.33 -8.17
N ARG A 78 3.22 -7.00 -7.81
CA ARG A 78 4.23 -7.95 -7.33
C ARG A 78 3.76 -8.70 -6.08
N LEU A 79 3.19 -8.00 -5.11
CA LEU A 79 2.78 -8.55 -3.81
C LEU A 79 1.36 -9.15 -3.81
N TRP A 80 0.50 -8.73 -4.74
CA TRP A 80 -0.87 -9.22 -4.91
C TRP A 80 -0.91 -10.65 -5.45
N GLN A 81 0.14 -11.11 -6.14
CA GLN A 81 0.15 -12.45 -6.74
C GLN A 81 1.37 -13.32 -6.40
N PRO A 82 1.39 -13.97 -5.23
CA PRO A 82 2.23 -15.14 -5.01
C PRO A 82 1.51 -16.48 -5.27
N GLN A 83 0.17 -16.55 -5.24
CA GLN A 83 -0.55 -17.83 -5.31
C GLN A 83 -1.11 -18.21 -6.71
N ILE A 84 -1.27 -17.26 -7.64
CA ILE A 84 -1.91 -17.54 -8.94
C ILE A 84 -0.93 -18.11 -9.97
N ARG A 85 0.37 -17.83 -9.86
CA ARG A 85 1.39 -18.40 -10.77
C ARG A 85 1.64 -19.90 -10.58
N ARG A 86 1.04 -20.54 -9.57
CA ARG A 86 1.15 -22.00 -9.34
C ARG A 86 0.04 -22.82 -10.05
N ARG A 87 -0.77 -22.21 -10.92
CA ARG A 87 -1.85 -22.88 -11.69
C ARG A 87 -1.83 -22.57 -13.20
N ALA A 88 -0.69 -22.11 -13.72
CA ALA A 88 -0.51 -21.87 -15.16
C ALA A 88 0.64 -22.71 -15.74
N GLU A 89 0.83 -23.91 -15.19
CA GLU A 89 1.60 -25.02 -15.78
C GLU A 89 0.65 -26.19 -16.01
#